data_AF-A0A7V8DET9-F1
#
_entry.id   AF-A0A7V8DET9-F1
#
_cell.length_a   1.000
_cell.length_b   1.000
_cell.length_c   1.000
_cell.angle_alpha   90.00
_cell.angle_beta   90.00
_cell.angle_gamma   90.00
#
_symmetry.space_group_name_H-M   'P 1'
#
loop_
_entity.id
_entity.type
_entity.pdbx_description
1 polymer ?
#
loop_
_entity_poly.entity_id
_entity_poly.type
_entity_poly.pdbx_seq_one_letter_code
_entity_poly.pdbx_strand_id
1 'polypeptide(L)'
;MSDHHEDDVIVPEDFPWDPFPASLAGAQMKVVAREIDGKYVVGLTEDERKGRYVVCLDLVEQLTDYTEGKQLQRPDLTIDRPLDEIDAGIRRKGWELGKVEFDWIMKRLRERFLST
;
A
#
# COMPACT_ATOMS: atom_id res chain seq x y z
N MET A 1 -2.98 18.19 23.78
CA MET A 1 -4.21 17.46 23.43
C MET A 1 -4.17 17.36 21.92
N SER A 2 -3.70 16.24 21.40
CA SER A 2 -3.40 16.09 19.97
C SER A 2 -4.69 15.77 19.23
N ASP A 3 -5.09 16.67 18.34
CA ASP A 3 -6.15 16.51 17.35
C ASP A 3 -5.76 15.38 16.38
N HIS A 4 -6.30 14.18 16.60
CA HIS A 4 -6.25 13.09 15.62
C HIS A 4 -7.27 13.39 14.52
N HIS A 5 -6.82 13.97 13.39
CA HIS A 5 -7.61 14.07 12.14
C HIS A 5 -7.77 12.70 11.43
N GLU A 6 -7.88 11.60 12.18
CA GLU A 6 -7.95 10.24 11.61
C GLU A 6 -9.34 9.90 11.03
N ASP A 7 -10.31 10.82 11.11
CA ASP A 7 -11.70 10.51 10.79
C ASP A 7 -12.10 10.61 9.31
N ASP A 8 -11.41 11.34 8.42
CA ASP A 8 -11.96 11.65 7.07
C ASP A 8 -11.21 11.03 5.86
N VAL A 9 -10.45 9.95 6.06
CA VAL A 9 -9.83 9.25 4.92
C VAL A 9 -10.85 8.30 4.28
N ILE A 10 -11.39 8.69 3.12
CA ILE A 10 -12.26 7.84 2.30
C ILE A 10 -11.41 6.81 1.55
N VAL A 11 -11.57 5.54 1.90
CA VAL A 11 -10.88 4.43 1.21
C VAL A 11 -11.60 4.14 -0.11
N PRO A 12 -10.91 4.24 -1.27
CA PRO A 12 -11.54 4.01 -2.57
C PRO A 12 -11.99 2.56 -2.72
N GLU A 13 -13.04 2.32 -3.51
CA GLU A 13 -13.58 0.97 -3.73
C GLU A 13 -12.55 -0.01 -4.32
N ASP A 14 -11.58 0.52 -5.09
CA ASP A 14 -10.54 -0.29 -5.72
C ASP A 14 -9.36 -0.65 -4.80
N PHE A 15 -9.32 -0.12 -3.58
CA PHE A 15 -8.34 -0.54 -2.58
C PHE A 15 -8.67 -1.95 -2.07
N PRO A 16 -7.70 -2.89 -2.03
CA PRO A 16 -7.99 -4.29 -1.78
C PRO A 16 -8.53 -4.55 -0.37
N TRP A 17 -9.33 -5.61 -0.26
CA TRP A 17 -9.59 -6.32 0.98
C TRP A 17 -8.61 -7.49 1.04
N ASP A 18 -7.47 -7.32 1.71
CA ASP A 18 -6.52 -8.43 1.87
C ASP A 18 -7.05 -9.40 2.94
N PRO A 19 -7.38 -10.66 2.60
CA PRO A 19 -7.81 -11.65 3.58
C PRO A 19 -6.66 -12.12 4.48
N PHE A 20 -5.40 -11.90 4.08
CA PHE A 20 -4.20 -12.32 4.81
C PHE A 20 -3.16 -11.18 4.86
N PRO A 21 -3.48 -10.06 5.54
CA PRO A 21 -2.59 -8.92 5.58
C PRO A 21 -1.26 -9.34 6.20
N ALA A 22 -0.17 -9.12 5.47
CA ALA A 22 1.15 -9.32 6.02
C ALA A 22 1.37 -8.37 7.22
N SER A 23 2.00 -8.91 8.26
CA SER A 23 2.14 -8.22 9.55
C SER A 23 3.14 -7.08 9.41
N LEU A 24 2.67 -5.85 9.19
CA LEU A 24 3.57 -4.69 9.08
C LEU A 24 3.98 -4.22 10.49
N ALA A 25 5.28 -4.24 10.78
CA ALA A 25 5.89 -3.56 11.93
C ALA A 25 5.49 -4.07 13.34
N GLY A 26 5.54 -5.38 13.58
CA GLY A 26 5.50 -5.98 14.94
C GLY A 26 4.16 -5.86 15.69
N ALA A 27 3.23 -5.05 15.20
CA ALA A 27 1.83 -5.13 15.56
C ALA A 27 1.23 -6.32 14.81
N GLN A 28 1.35 -7.51 15.42
CA GLN A 28 0.60 -8.67 14.95
C GLN A 28 -0.89 -8.32 15.09
N MET A 29 -1.51 -7.87 14.00
CA MET A 29 -2.95 -7.79 13.90
C MET A 29 -3.41 -9.23 14.13
N LYS A 30 -4.05 -9.49 15.29
CA LYS A 30 -4.58 -10.82 15.60
C LYS A 30 -5.70 -11.11 14.59
N VAL A 31 -5.32 -11.56 13.40
CA VAL A 31 -6.19 -12.11 12.36
C VAL A 31 -6.43 -13.58 12.74
N VAL A 32 -7.16 -13.75 13.82
CA VAL A 32 -7.72 -15.03 14.23
C VAL A 32 -9.17 -14.68 14.50
N ALA A 33 -10.08 -15.20 13.66
CA ALA A 33 -11.52 -14.95 13.64
C ALA A 33 -12.02 -14.24 14.90
N ARG A 34 -12.37 -12.95 14.79
CA ARG A 34 -12.90 -12.18 15.92
C ARG A 34 -14.41 -12.28 15.91
N GLU A 35 -14.98 -12.60 17.05
CA GLU A 35 -16.43 -12.52 17.26
C GLU A 35 -16.79 -11.06 17.56
N ILE A 36 -17.60 -10.45 16.69
CA ILE A 36 -18.20 -9.12 16.88
C ILE A 36 -19.72 -9.34 16.83
N ASP A 37 -20.44 -8.95 17.88
CA ASP A 37 -21.90 -9.12 18.01
C ASP A 37 -22.40 -10.56 17.71
N GLY A 38 -21.68 -11.58 18.16
CA GLY A 38 -22.04 -12.98 17.92
C GLY A 38 -21.70 -13.51 16.52
N LYS A 39 -20.99 -12.74 15.69
CA LYS A 39 -20.57 -13.12 14.34
C LYS A 39 -19.06 -13.21 14.23
N TYR A 40 -18.55 -14.31 13.68
CA TYR A 40 -17.14 -14.44 13.34
C TYR A 40 -16.83 -13.63 12.08
N VAL A 41 -16.03 -12.58 12.22
CA VAL A 41 -15.48 -11.82 11.08
C VAL A 41 -14.14 -12.42 10.68
N VAL A 42 -14.01 -12.75 9.40
CA VAL A 42 -12.77 -13.23 8.77
C VAL A 42 -12.34 -12.17 7.76
N GLY A 43 -11.12 -11.66 7.88
CA GLY A 43 -10.58 -10.57 7.05
C GLY A 43 -10.43 -9.25 7.82
N LEU A 44 -9.98 -8.20 7.12
CA LEU A 44 -9.83 -6.84 7.65
C LEU A 44 -11.20 -6.26 8.06
N THR A 45 -11.26 -5.49 9.14
CA THR A 45 -12.38 -4.56 9.39
C THR A 45 -12.26 -3.32 8.49
N GLU A 46 -13.31 -2.49 8.44
CA GLU A 46 -13.25 -1.20 7.74
C GLU A 46 -12.15 -0.29 8.29
N ASP A 47 -12.00 -0.20 9.62
CA ASP A 47 -10.95 0.57 10.27
C ASP A 47 -9.55 0.03 9.97
N GLU A 48 -9.39 -1.30 9.99
CA GLU A 48 -8.12 -1.94 9.65
C GLU A 48 -7.78 -1.70 8.16
N ARG A 49 -8.76 -1.78 7.26
CA ARG A 49 -8.60 -1.42 5.84
C ARG A 49 -8.24 0.05 5.65
N LYS A 50 -8.83 0.96 6.44
CA LYS A 50 -8.47 2.40 6.44
C LYS A 50 -7.03 2.62 6.90
N GLY A 51 -6.61 1.96 7.97
CA GLY A 51 -5.22 2.01 8.44
C GLY A 51 -4.24 1.49 7.37
N ARG A 52 -4.56 0.36 6.72
CA ARG A 52 -3.76 -0.17 5.60
C ARG A 52 -3.71 0.78 4.41
N TYR A 53 -4.83 1.44 4.11
CA TYR A 53 -4.91 2.41 3.02
C TYR A 53 -4.01 3.62 3.26
N VAL A 54 -4.03 4.20 4.47
CA VAL A 54 -3.15 5.33 4.82
C VAL A 54 -1.68 4.96 4.66
N VAL A 55 -1.28 3.79 5.17
CA VAL A 55 0.11 3.30 5.00
C VAL A 55 0.46 3.11 3.52
N CYS A 56 -0.46 2.58 2.72
CA CYS A 56 -0.22 2.41 1.28
C CYS A 56 -0.13 3.76 0.54
N LEU A 57 -0.87 4.78 0.96
CA LEU A 57 -0.75 6.14 0.40
C LEU A 57 0.64 6.72 0.65
N ASP A 58 1.13 6.67 1.89
CA ASP A 58 2.47 7.16 2.24
C ASP A 58 3.55 6.46 1.41
N LEU A 59 3.40 5.15 1.19
CA LEU A 59 4.32 4.37 0.36
C LEU A 59 4.26 4.77 -1.12
N VAL A 60 3.07 5.07 -1.66
CA VAL A 60 2.94 5.59 -3.03
C VAL A 60 3.69 6.92 -3.18
N GLU A 61 3.58 7.82 -2.19
CA GLU A 61 4.30 9.10 -2.19
C GLU A 61 5.82 8.90 -2.13
N GLN A 62 6.31 8.11 -1.17
CA GLN A 62 7.74 7.82 -1.05
C GLN A 62 8.33 7.18 -2.33
N LEU A 63 7.59 6.28 -2.97
CA LEU A 63 8.02 5.65 -4.22
C LEU A 63 7.93 6.60 -5.41
N THR A 64 7.03 7.57 -5.38
CA THR A 64 6.95 8.64 -6.40
C THR A 64 8.24 9.47 -6.35
N ASP A 65 8.58 10.01 -5.18
CA ASP A 65 9.80 10.82 -4.99
C ASP A 65 11.06 10.04 -5.38
N TYR A 66 11.13 8.77 -4.98
CA TYR A 66 12.24 7.89 -5.34
C TYR A 66 12.34 7.66 -6.86
N THR A 67 11.21 7.50 -7.54
CA THR A 67 11.16 7.29 -9.00
C THR A 67 11.57 8.55 -9.75
N GLU A 68 11.08 9.72 -9.33
CA GLU A 68 11.50 11.02 -9.89
C GLU A 68 13.00 11.24 -9.74
N GLY A 69 13.55 10.98 -8.55
CA GLY A 69 14.99 11.07 -8.30
C GLY A 69 15.80 10.13 -9.21
N LYS A 70 15.30 8.92 -9.47
CA LYS A 70 15.91 7.97 -10.42
C LYS A 70 15.84 8.46 -11.87
N GLN A 71 14.75 9.09 -12.26
CA GLN A 71 14.56 9.62 -13.62
C GLN A 71 15.49 10.82 -13.88
N LEU A 72 15.66 11.70 -12.90
CA LEU A 72 16.60 12.82 -12.98
C LEU A 72 18.06 12.36 -13.11
N GLN A 73 18.42 11.25 -12.46
CA GLN A 73 19.76 10.67 -12.54
C GLN A 73 20.01 9.90 -13.86
N ARG A 74 18.94 9.43 -14.52
CA ARG A 74 19.00 8.60 -15.73
C ARG A 74 17.99 9.08 -16.77
N PRO A 75 18.12 10.31 -17.28
CA PRO A 75 17.12 10.92 -18.16
C PRO A 75 17.03 10.23 -19.54
N ASP A 76 18.03 9.41 -19.88
CA ASP A 76 18.08 8.59 -21.09
C ASP A 76 17.17 7.35 -21.02
N LEU A 77 16.74 6.95 -19.83
CA LEU A 77 15.84 5.82 -19.65
C LEU A 77 14.38 6.24 -19.75
N THR A 78 13.55 5.38 -20.36
CA THR A 78 12.09 5.52 -20.27
C THR A 78 11.65 5.22 -18.84
N ILE A 79 10.61 5.91 -18.39
CA ILE A 79 10.10 5.82 -17.02
C ILE A 79 9.63 4.39 -16.65
N ASP A 80 9.28 3.57 -17.63
CA ASP A 80 8.98 2.14 -17.43
C ASP A 80 10.14 1.38 -16.78
N ARG A 81 11.40 1.72 -17.11
CA ARG A 81 12.58 1.02 -16.60
C ARG A 81 12.75 1.20 -15.09
N PRO A 82 12.77 2.43 -14.53
CA PRO A 82 12.72 2.64 -13.09
C PRO A 82 11.54 1.94 -12.40
N LEU A 83 10.35 1.96 -13.00
CA LEU A 83 9.15 1.33 -12.43
C LEU A 83 9.28 -0.19 -12.34
N ASP A 84 9.77 -0.84 -13.39
CA ASP A 84 9.99 -2.30 -13.41
C ASP A 84 11.10 -2.72 -12.43
N GLU A 85 12.16 -1.91 -12.28
CA GLU A 85 13.20 -2.14 -11.28
C GLU A 85 12.66 -2.08 -9.85
N ILE A 86 11.75 -1.13 -9.57
CA ILE A 86 11.09 -0.98 -8.26
C ILE A 86 10.18 -2.19 -8.01
N ASP A 87 9.34 -2.55 -8.97
CA ASP A 87 8.44 -3.72 -8.90
C ASP A 87 9.24 -4.99 -8.55
N ALA A 88 10.26 -5.29 -9.36
CA ALA A 88 11.11 -6.46 -9.16
C ALA A 88 11.92 -6.40 -7.85
N GLY A 89 12.40 -5.21 -7.48
CA GLY A 89 13.20 -4.99 -6.28
C GLY A 89 12.42 -5.23 -5.00
N ILE A 90 11.20 -4.73 -4.91
CA ILE A 90 10.35 -4.88 -3.71
C ILE A 90 9.85 -6.32 -3.60
N ARG A 91 9.41 -6.95 -4.70
CA ARG A 91 9.01 -8.37 -4.69
C ARG A 91 10.13 -9.30 -4.25
N ARG A 92 11.37 -9.03 -4.67
CA ARG A 92 12.54 -9.82 -4.24
C ARG A 92 12.87 -9.65 -2.77
N LYS A 93 12.68 -8.44 -2.21
CA LYS A 93 12.96 -8.15 -0.81
C LYS A 93 11.93 -8.75 0.15
N GLY A 94 10.75 -9.14 -0.35
CA GLY A 94 9.71 -9.75 0.48
C GLY A 94 9.20 -8.80 1.55
N TRP A 95 8.92 -7.55 1.18
CA TRP A 95 8.29 -6.58 2.08
C TRP A 95 7.04 -7.18 2.75
N GLU A 96 6.80 -6.82 4.01
CA GLU A 96 5.64 -7.24 4.81
C GLU A 96 4.31 -6.62 4.33
N LEU A 97 4.19 -6.34 3.02
CA LEU A 97 2.95 -5.93 2.37
C LEU A 97 2.23 -7.14 1.79
N GLY A 98 0.90 -7.08 1.85
CA GLY A 98 0.07 -8.02 1.11
C GLY A 98 0.35 -7.94 -0.38
N LYS A 99 0.31 -9.08 -1.09
CA LYS A 99 0.52 -9.08 -2.55
C LYS A 99 -0.44 -8.12 -3.26
N VAL A 100 -1.70 -8.10 -2.83
CA VAL A 100 -2.76 -7.29 -3.44
C VAL A 100 -2.59 -5.80 -3.20
N GLU A 101 -2.07 -5.41 -2.02
CA GLU A 101 -1.77 -4.01 -1.71
C GLU A 101 -0.56 -3.52 -2.47
N PHE A 102 0.47 -4.35 -2.60
CA PHE A 102 1.62 -4.01 -3.41
C PHE A 102 1.24 -3.84 -4.89
N ASP A 103 0.39 -4.73 -5.42
CA ASP A 103 -0.15 -4.61 -6.77
C ASP A 103 -0.96 -3.29 -6.92
N TRP A 104 -1.71 -2.87 -5.90
CA TRP A 104 -2.41 -1.58 -5.88
C TRP A 104 -1.43 -0.38 -5.85
N ILE A 105 -0.37 -0.43 -5.03
CA ILE A 105 0.67 0.61 -4.97
C ILE A 105 1.33 0.78 -6.34
N MET A 106 1.73 -0.33 -6.99
CA MET A 106 2.36 -0.29 -8.30
C MET A 106 1.41 0.22 -9.40
N LYS A 107 0.11 -0.08 -9.30
CA LYS A 107 -0.91 0.49 -10.20
C LYS A 107 -0.96 2.02 -10.04
N ARG A 108 -1.07 2.55 -8.82
CA ARG A 108 -1.09 4.00 -8.56
C ARG A 108 0.20 4.69 -9.02
N LEU A 109 1.34 4.06 -8.79
CA LEU A 109 2.63 4.58 -9.23
C LEU A 109 2.68 4.67 -10.76
N ARG A 110 2.29 3.61 -11.48
CA ARG A 110 2.20 3.63 -12.95
C ARG A 110 1.23 4.68 -13.45
N GLU A 111 0.05 4.84 -12.83
CA GLU A 111 -0.92 5.88 -13.20
C GLU A 111 -0.32 7.28 -13.09
N ARG A 112 0.49 7.58 -12.06
CA ARG A 112 1.15 8.88 -11.90
C ARG A 112 2.16 9.19 -13.01
N PHE A 113 2.89 8.20 -13.49
CA PHE A 113 4.01 8.40 -14.43
C PHE A 113 3.66 8.12 -15.90
N LEU A 114 2.66 7.28 -16.17
CA LEU A 114 2.32 6.81 -17.52
C LEU A 114 1.00 7.41 -18.05
N SER A 115 0.22 8.12 -17.23
CA SER A 115 -1.01 8.79 -17.67
C SER A 115 -0.78 10.21 -18.20
N THR A 116 0.44 10.50 -18.68
CA THR A 116 0.79 11.80 -19.30
C THR A 116 0.71 11.70 -20.81
#